data_AF-A0A0L0LQ66-F1
#
_entry.id   AF-A0A0L0LQ66-F1
#
_cell.length_a   1.000
_cell.length_b   1.000
_cell.length_c   1.000
_cell.angle_alpha   90.00
_cell.angle_beta   90.00
_cell.angle_gamma   90.00
#
_symmetry.space_group_name_H-M   'P 1'
#
loop_
_entity.id
_entity.type
_entity.pdbx_description
1 polymer ?
#
loop_
_entity_poly.entity_id
_entity_poly.type
_entity_poly.pdbx_seq_one_letter_code
_entity_poly.pdbx_strand_id
1 'polypeptide(L)'
;MKKLKNFINVLSTVLTFFPGLVYAQNFVLSISNIRDFIFYLVRLLSLLNPVLFSLAFVVFFWGLSKSILNSGNKDEIQKGREYMLWGIVALFVLISFRVLISFISSSIGLGNSTGVPLIRLFP
;
A
#
# COMPACT_ATOMS: atom_id res chain seq x y z
N MET A 1 26.06 -7.42 -32.90
CA MET A 1 26.01 -6.66 -31.61
C MET A 1 24.63 -6.11 -31.24
N LYS A 2 23.73 -5.76 -32.20
CA LYS A 2 22.38 -5.23 -31.88
C LYS A 2 21.50 -6.19 -31.05
N LYS A 3 21.52 -7.50 -31.32
CA LYS A 3 20.75 -8.49 -30.55
C LYS A 3 21.16 -8.59 -29.08
N LEU A 4 22.45 -8.42 -28.78
CA LEU A 4 22.98 -8.48 -27.42
C LEU A 4 22.52 -7.27 -26.58
N LYS A 5 22.52 -6.07 -27.18
CA LYS A 5 22.01 -4.86 -26.53
C LYS A 5 20.50 -4.95 -26.25
N ASN A 6 19.72 -5.52 -27.17
CA ASN A 6 18.27 -5.69 -26.95
C ASN A 6 17.98 -6.71 -25.84
N PHE A 7 18.74 -7.81 -25.75
CA PHE A 7 18.59 -8.79 -24.68
C PHE A 7 18.93 -8.20 -23.31
N ILE A 8 20.01 -7.43 -23.22
CA ILE A 8 20.41 -6.72 -21.99
C ILE A 8 19.33 -5.71 -21.57
N ASN A 9 18.72 -4.98 -22.51
CA ASN A 9 17.65 -4.04 -22.21
C ASN A 9 16.37 -4.73 -21.72
N VAL A 10 16.01 -5.88 -22.31
CA VAL A 10 14.85 -6.68 -21.85
C VAL A 10 15.11 -7.20 -20.44
N LEU A 11 16.31 -7.71 -20.16
CA LEU A 11 16.68 -8.20 -18.83
C LEU A 11 16.67 -7.08 -17.79
N SER A 12 17.19 -5.90 -18.11
CA SER A 12 17.17 -4.73 -17.23
C SER A 12 15.73 -4.26 -16.93
N THR A 13 14.84 -4.33 -17.91
CA THR A 13 13.43 -3.98 -17.73
C THR A 13 12.78 -4.97 -16.78
N VAL A 14 12.95 -6.28 -17.02
CA VAL A 14 12.41 -7.33 -16.13
C VAL A 14 12.96 -7.20 -14.71
N LEU A 15 14.25 -6.87 -14.54
CA LEU A 15 14.86 -6.69 -13.21
C LEU A 15 14.27 -5.50 -12.44
N THR A 16 13.89 -4.43 -13.13
CA THR A 16 13.30 -3.24 -12.51
C THR A 16 11.85 -3.49 -12.10
N PHE A 17 11.12 -4.36 -12.83
CA PHE A 17 9.76 -4.78 -12.48
C PHE A 17 9.71 -6.05 -11.61
N PHE A 18 10.85 -6.70 -11.37
CA PHE A 18 10.97 -7.93 -10.58
C PHE A 18 10.40 -7.79 -9.17
N PRO A 19 10.61 -6.68 -8.43
CA PRO A 19 10.01 -6.51 -7.12
C PRO A 19 8.48 -6.58 -7.18
N GLY A 20 7.87 -5.93 -8.18
CA GLY A 20 6.41 -5.95 -8.40
C GLY A 20 5.84 -7.36 -8.59
N LEU A 21 6.59 -8.25 -9.24
CA LEU A 21 6.21 -9.65 -9.45
C LEU A 21 6.43 -10.52 -8.20
N VAL A 22 7.45 -10.23 -7.39
CA VAL A 22 7.67 -10.87 -6.08
C VAL A 22 6.54 -10.54 -5.09
N TYR A 23 5.90 -9.37 -5.22
CA TYR A 23 4.69 -9.08 -4.45
C TYR A 23 3.47 -9.87 -4.94
N ALA A 24 3.41 -10.23 -6.23
CA ALA A 24 2.31 -11.00 -6.82
C ALA A 24 2.39 -12.51 -6.54
N GLN A 25 3.59 -13.11 -6.50
CA GLN A 25 3.76 -14.56 -6.31
C GLN A 25 3.33 -15.07 -4.92
N ASN A 26 3.26 -14.19 -3.91
CA ASN A 26 2.81 -14.61 -2.59
C ASN A 26 1.30 -14.92 -2.54
N PHE A 27 0.56 -14.69 -3.63
CA PHE A 27 -0.88 -14.93 -3.78
C PHE A 27 -1.23 -16.37 -4.22
N VAL A 28 -0.29 -17.32 -4.28
CA VAL A 28 -0.59 -18.71 -4.68
C VAL A 28 -1.46 -19.41 -3.61
N LEU A 29 -2.68 -19.77 -4.03
CA LEU A 29 -3.76 -20.32 -3.20
C LEU A 29 -3.76 -21.84 -3.23
N SER A 30 -3.35 -22.48 -2.14
CA SER A 30 -3.73 -23.86 -1.85
C SER A 30 -4.82 -23.81 -0.78
N ILE A 31 -6.08 -23.73 -1.20
CA ILE A 31 -7.23 -23.70 -0.28
C ILE A 31 -7.57 -25.15 0.01
N SER A 32 -7.05 -25.67 1.12
CA SER A 32 -7.31 -27.04 1.55
C SER A 32 -8.38 -27.12 2.64
N ASN A 33 -8.55 -26.05 3.42
CA ASN A 33 -9.44 -26.00 4.59
C ASN A 33 -10.14 -24.64 4.76
N ILE A 34 -11.21 -24.59 5.56
CA ILE A 34 -11.88 -23.34 5.97
C ILE A 34 -10.93 -22.34 6.63
N ARG A 35 -9.94 -22.85 7.36
CA ARG A 35 -8.87 -22.04 7.94
C ARG A 35 -8.13 -21.26 6.85
N ASP A 36 -7.79 -21.91 5.73
CA ASP A 36 -7.07 -21.28 4.61
C ASP A 36 -7.94 -20.24 3.90
N PHE A 37 -9.25 -20.49 3.80
CA PHE A 37 -10.21 -19.53 3.28
C PHE A 37 -10.31 -18.25 4.13
N ILE A 38 -10.34 -18.39 5.47
CA ILE A 38 -10.34 -17.23 6.38
C ILE A 38 -9.03 -16.45 6.26
N PHE A 39 -7.88 -17.13 6.22
CA PHE A 39 -6.59 -16.47 6.01
C PHE A 39 -6.51 -15.75 4.66
N TYR A 40 -7.12 -16.32 3.61
CA TYR A 40 -7.22 -15.67 2.32
C TYR A 40 -8.04 -14.38 2.38
N LEU A 41 -9.21 -14.38 3.04
CA LEU A 41 -10.02 -13.18 3.22
C LEU A 41 -9.30 -12.10 4.03
N VAL A 42 -8.66 -12.47 5.14
CA VAL A 42 -7.85 -11.55 5.95
C VAL A 42 -6.72 -10.95 5.12
N ARG A 43 -6.11 -11.73 4.21
CA ARG A 43 -5.06 -11.27 3.32
C ARG A 43 -5.55 -10.32 2.22
N LEU A 44 -6.75 -10.53 1.69
CA LEU A 44 -7.35 -9.57 0.76
C LEU A 44 -7.63 -8.23 1.45
N LEU A 45 -8.15 -8.26 2.67
CA LEU A 45 -8.39 -7.06 3.47
C LEU A 45 -7.08 -6.36 3.87
N SER A 46 -6.00 -7.11 4.07
CA SER A 46 -4.69 -6.51 4.40
C SER A 46 -4.07 -5.75 3.23
N LEU A 47 -4.36 -6.16 1.97
CA LEU A 47 -3.97 -5.43 0.75
C LEU A 47 -4.75 -4.13 0.53
N LEU A 48 -5.99 -4.05 1.03
CA LEU A 48 -6.82 -2.84 0.87
C LEU A 48 -6.18 -1.61 1.50
N ASN A 49 -5.49 -1.77 2.63
CA ASN A 49 -4.95 -0.65 3.39
C ASN A 49 -3.80 0.10 2.71
N PRO A 50 -2.72 -0.54 2.22
CA PRO A 50 -1.69 0.19 1.48
C PRO A 50 -2.25 0.83 0.20
N VAL A 51 -3.27 0.24 -0.43
CA VAL A 51 -3.95 0.82 -1.59
C VAL A 51 -4.72 2.09 -1.22
N LEU A 52 -5.54 2.04 -0.17
CA LEU A 52 -6.26 3.22 0.33
C LEU A 52 -5.31 4.32 0.79
N PHE A 53 -4.20 3.95 1.42
CA PHE A 53 -3.16 4.90 1.82
C PHE A 53 -2.58 5.61 0.60
N SER A 54 -2.19 4.86 -0.44
CA SER A 54 -1.68 5.45 -1.68
C SER A 54 -2.70 6.39 -2.34
N LEU A 55 -3.97 5.99 -2.39
CA LEU A 55 -5.03 6.83 -2.96
C LEU A 55 -5.25 8.12 -2.14
N ALA A 56 -5.23 8.03 -0.81
CA ALA A 56 -5.35 9.19 0.07
C ALA A 56 -4.19 10.19 -0.13
N PHE A 57 -2.97 9.69 -0.34
CA PHE A 57 -1.82 10.53 -0.72
C PHE A 57 -2.06 11.25 -2.04
N VAL A 58 -2.58 10.56 -3.07
CA VAL A 58 -2.88 11.17 -4.37
C VAL A 58 -3.92 12.28 -4.23
N VAL A 59 -5.01 12.06 -3.48
CA VAL A 59 -6.05 13.07 -3.25
C VAL A 59 -5.50 14.28 -2.47
N PHE A 60 -4.66 14.03 -1.46
CA PHE A 60 -4.00 15.08 -0.70
C PHE A 60 -3.10 15.96 -1.60
N PHE A 61 -2.26 15.35 -2.42
CA PHE A 61 -1.41 16.08 -3.37
C PHE A 61 -2.22 16.77 -4.47
N TRP A 62 -3.35 16.21 -4.90
CA TRP A 62 -4.27 16.84 -5.84
C TRP A 62 -4.85 18.14 -5.27
N GLY A 63 -5.31 18.11 -4.01
CA GLY A 63 -5.80 19.29 -3.29
C GLY A 63 -4.71 20.35 -3.12
N LEU A 64 -3.49 19.94 -2.75
CA LEU A 64 -2.34 20.84 -2.59
C LEU A 64 -1.95 21.50 -3.91
N SER A 65 -1.85 20.72 -5.00
CA SER A 65 -1.50 21.22 -6.32
C SER A 65 -2.53 22.25 -6.82
N LYS A 66 -3.83 21.94 -6.69
CA LYS A 66 -4.93 22.88 -7.02
C LYS A 66 -4.86 24.17 -6.20
N SER A 67 -4.62 24.07 -4.90
CA SER A 67 -4.54 25.22 -3.98
C SER A 67 -3.38 26.16 -4.33
N ILE A 68 -2.23 25.61 -4.74
CA ILE A 68 -1.02 26.39 -5.10
C ILE A 68 -1.17 27.01 -6.51
N LEU A 69 -1.57 26.22 -7.50
CA LEU A 69 -1.66 26.65 -8.91
C LEU A 69 -2.72 27.74 -9.12
N ASN A 70 -3.81 27.71 -8.37
CA ASN A 70 -4.92 28.66 -8.51
C ASN A 70 -5.01 29.69 -7.38
N SER A 71 -3.86 30.05 -6.80
CA SER A 71 -3.73 31.05 -5.72
C SER A 71 -4.25 32.46 -6.08
N GLY A 72 -4.59 32.71 -7.35
CA GLY A 72 -5.24 33.95 -7.81
C GLY A 72 -6.77 33.99 -7.69
N ASN A 73 -7.44 32.85 -7.47
CA ASN A 73 -8.91 32.79 -7.37
C ASN A 73 -9.34 32.19 -6.02
N LYS A 74 -10.05 32.98 -5.21
CA LYS A 74 -10.48 32.61 -3.84
C LYS A 74 -11.32 31.33 -3.82
N ASP A 75 -12.14 31.09 -4.85
CA ASP A 75 -13.03 29.92 -4.92
C ASP A 75 -12.26 28.62 -5.16
N GLU A 76 -11.21 28.69 -5.99
CA GLU A 76 -10.35 27.55 -6.30
C GLU A 76 -9.45 27.18 -5.11
N ILE A 77 -9.00 28.19 -4.35
CA ILE A 77 -8.25 27.99 -3.10
C ILE A 77 -9.13 27.30 -2.06
N GLN A 78 -10.40 27.72 -1.94
CA GLN A 78 -11.32 27.12 -0.99
C GLN A 78 -11.57 25.64 -1.31
N LYS A 79 -11.78 25.31 -2.58
CA LYS A 79 -11.90 23.92 -3.04
C LYS A 79 -10.62 23.11 -2.82
N GLY A 80 -9.45 23.69 -3.12
CA GLY A 80 -8.16 23.03 -2.88
C GLY A 80 -7.93 22.68 -1.40
N ARG A 81 -8.28 23.61 -0.49
CA ARG A 81 -8.23 23.38 0.96
C ARG A 81 -9.20 22.30 1.41
N GLU A 82 -10.38 22.22 0.82
CA GLU A 82 -11.35 21.17 1.12
C GLU A 82 -10.78 19.79 0.77
N TYR A 83 -10.21 19.62 -0.43
CA TYR A 83 -9.55 18.38 -0.82
C TYR A 83 -8.35 18.02 0.07
N MET A 84 -7.58 19.02 0.53
CA MET A 84 -6.49 18.79 1.49
C MET A 84 -7.02 18.28 2.83
N LEU A 85 -8.11 18.86 3.35
CA LEU A 85 -8.75 18.42 4.59
C LEU A 85 -9.26 16.99 4.47
N TRP A 86 -9.98 16.67 3.38
CA TRP A 86 -10.44 15.30 3.12
C TRP A 86 -9.28 14.30 3.04
N GLY A 87 -8.17 14.68 2.39
CA GLY A 87 -6.95 13.86 2.34
C GLY A 87 -6.32 13.65 3.73
N ILE A 88 -6.20 14.71 4.53
CA ILE A 88 -5.67 14.64 5.90
C ILE A 88 -6.52 13.76 6.80
N VAL A 89 -7.86 13.89 6.73
CA VAL A 89 -8.77 13.07 7.53
C VAL A 89 -8.64 11.60 7.14
N ALA A 90 -8.60 11.29 5.85
CA ALA A 90 -8.41 9.92 5.37
C ALA A 90 -7.07 9.33 5.84
N LEU A 91 -5.98 10.08 5.72
CA LEU A 91 -4.65 9.67 6.20
C LEU A 91 -4.62 9.45 7.71
N PHE A 92 -5.22 10.37 8.46
CA PHE A 92 -5.29 10.28 9.91
C PHE A 92 -6.02 9.02 10.37
N VAL A 93 -7.17 8.69 9.77
CA VAL A 93 -7.93 7.48 10.12
C VAL A 93 -7.14 6.21 9.80
N LEU A 94 -6.53 6.14 8.61
CA LEU A 94 -5.75 4.97 8.17
C LEU A 94 -4.54 4.72 9.06
N ILE A 95 -3.81 5.77 9.43
CA ILE A 95 -2.63 5.70 10.31
C ILE A 95 -3.06 5.38 11.73
N SER A 96 -4.05 6.10 12.27
CA SER A 96 -4.48 5.94 13.66
C SER A 96 -4.93 4.52 13.95
N PHE A 97 -5.72 3.92 13.06
CA PHE A 97 -6.17 2.53 13.24
C PHE A 97 -5.00 1.54 13.22
N ARG A 98 -4.08 1.66 12.25
CA ARG A 98 -2.90 0.78 12.12
C ARG A 98 -1.95 0.91 13.30
N VAL A 99 -1.69 2.14 13.73
CA VAL A 99 -0.82 2.44 14.87
C VAL A 99 -1.45 1.95 16.16
N LEU A 100 -2.75 2.19 16.36
CA LEU A 100 -3.47 1.74 17.55
C LEU A 100 -3.47 0.22 17.65
N ILE A 101 -3.79 -0.50 16.56
CA ILE A 101 -3.74 -1.96 16.54
C ILE A 101 -2.33 -2.46 16.83
N SER A 102 -1.31 -1.89 16.19
CA SER A 102 0.09 -2.30 16.40
C SER A 102 0.53 -2.05 17.83
N PHE A 103 0.15 -0.91 18.41
CA PHE A 103 0.48 -0.53 19.78
C PHE A 103 -0.13 -1.47 20.80
N ILE A 104 -1.41 -1.79 20.62
CA ILE A 104 -2.11 -2.76 21.48
C ILE A 104 -1.47 -4.14 21.31
N SER A 105 -1.25 -4.59 20.07
CA SER A 105 -0.65 -5.91 19.77
C SER A 105 0.76 -6.06 20.35
N SER A 106 1.57 -5.01 20.30
CA SER A 106 2.90 -4.99 20.93
C SER A 106 2.83 -5.00 22.45
N SER A 107 1.81 -4.37 23.05
CA SER A 107 1.63 -4.31 24.50
C SER A 107 1.18 -5.64 25.09
N ILE A 108 0.42 -6.45 24.34
CA ILE A 108 -0.05 -7.78 24.76
C ILE A 108 0.89 -8.92 24.33
N GLY A 109 2.09 -8.59 23.81
CA GLY A 109 3.11 -9.58 23.44
C GLY A 109 2.80 -10.38 22.18
N LEU A 110 1.81 -9.99 21.38
CA LEU A 110 1.44 -10.70 20.15
C LEU A 110 2.39 -10.44 18.98
N GLY A 111 3.40 -9.58 19.15
CA GLY A 111 4.38 -9.23 18.13
C GLY A 111 3.75 -8.46 16.96
N ASN A 112 4.51 -7.54 16.37
CA ASN A 112 4.06 -6.79 15.20
C ASN A 112 4.01 -7.72 13.98
N SER A 113 2.87 -8.40 13.79
CA SER A 113 2.60 -9.29 12.64
C SER A 113 2.30 -8.50 11.36
N THR A 114 3.01 -7.39 11.13
CA THR A 114 3.03 -6.65 9.86
C THR A 114 4.02 -7.27 8.86
N GLY A 115 4.92 -8.14 9.34
CA GLY A 115 5.70 -9.05 8.52
C GLY A 115 5.01 -10.40 8.41
N VAL A 116 4.82 -10.87 7.18
CA VAL A 116 4.37 -12.22 6.85
C VAL A 116 5.06 -13.23 7.78
N PRO A 117 4.33 -14.11 8.50
CA PRO A 117 4.98 -15.15 9.28
C PRO A 117 5.79 -16.03 8.31
N LEU A 118 7.11 -15.94 8.39
CA LEU A 118 7.98 -16.96 7.81
C LEU A 118 7.74 -18.21 8.66
N ILE A 119 6.89 -19.10 8.15
CA ILE A 119 6.82 -20.47 8.65
C ILE A 119 8.24 -21.02 8.49
N ARG A 120 8.98 -21.09 9.60
CA ARG A 120 10.22 -21.85 9.68
C ARG A 120 9.79 -23.31 9.57
N LEU A 121 9.79 -23.83 8.35
CA LEU A 121 9.67 -25.26 8.10
C LEU A 121 10.99 -25.92 8.52
N PHE A 122 11.03 -26.27 9.82
CA PHE A 122 11.86 -27.31 10.46
C PHE A 122 13.38 -27.09 10.63
N PRO A 123 14.01 -27.87 11.54
CA PRO A 123 13.43 -28.86 12.47
C PRO A 123 13.14 -28.31 13.87
#